data_AF-A0A820FJY8-F1
#
_entry.id   AF-A0A820FJY8-F1
#
_cell.length_a   1.000
_cell.length_b   1.000
_cell.length_c   1.000
_cell.angle_alpha   90.00
_cell.angle_beta   90.00
_cell.angle_gamma   90.00
#
_symmetry.space_group_name_H-M   'P 1'
#
loop_
_entity.id
_entity.type
_entity.pdbx_description
1 polymer ?
#
loop_
_entity_poly.entity_id
_entity_poly.type
_entity_poly.pdbx_seq_one_letter_code
_entity_poly.pdbx_strand_id
1 'polypeptide(L)'
;MQSIYYINVTLWLIIFNLCFAQQPADRGANEKTKQILTYIAQLPQQGKVLSGQFAGYSPDTFNTQQIDEIAGQTGQVPAILGCDYACGWNYKSPPQYIIDYTCNSALKEHWKKGG
;
A
#
# COMPACT_ATOMS: atom_id res chain seq x y z
N MET A 1 -14.32 -43.30 -33.16
CA MET A 1 -13.08 -42.59 -32.80
C MET A 1 -13.28 -41.06 -32.83
N GLN A 2 -14.17 -40.51 -32.00
CA GLN A 2 -14.38 -39.05 -31.87
C GLN A 2 -14.48 -38.59 -30.40
N SER A 3 -14.31 -39.51 -29.44
CA SER A 3 -14.53 -39.24 -28.01
C SER A 3 -13.27 -38.75 -27.26
N ILE A 4 -12.09 -38.79 -27.87
CA ILE A 4 -10.81 -38.47 -27.20
C ILE A 4 -10.43 -36.98 -27.37
N TYR A 5 -11.01 -36.30 -28.37
CA TYR A 5 -10.68 -34.89 -28.65
C TYR A 5 -11.40 -33.90 -27.72
N TYR A 6 -12.55 -34.24 -27.16
CA TYR A 6 -13.30 -33.33 -26.27
C TYR A 6 -12.72 -33.22 -24.86
N ILE A 7 -11.96 -34.24 -24.39
CA ILE A 7 -11.37 -34.24 -23.04
C ILE A 7 -10.16 -33.30 -22.95
N ASN A 8 -9.46 -33.06 -24.07
CA ASN A 8 -8.28 -32.20 -24.08
C ASN A 8 -8.61 -30.69 -24.12
N VAL A 9 -9.78 -30.30 -24.63
CA VAL A 9 -10.17 -28.88 -24.75
C VAL A 9 -10.74 -28.33 -23.43
N THR A 10 -11.41 -29.16 -22.63
CA THR A 10 -11.91 -28.76 -21.31
C THR A 10 -10.81 -28.61 -20.27
N LEU A 11 -9.66 -29.29 -20.41
CA LEU A 11 -8.55 -29.19 -19.46
C LEU A 11 -7.77 -27.87 -19.60
N TRP A 12 -7.74 -27.26 -20.79
CA TRP A 12 -7.05 -25.98 -21.04
C TRP A 12 -7.80 -24.75 -20.50
N LEU A 13 -9.13 -24.83 -20.38
CA LEU A 13 -9.94 -23.73 -19.83
C LEU A 13 -9.91 -23.65 -18.30
N ILE A 14 -9.44 -24.69 -17.60
CA ILE A 14 -9.31 -24.69 -16.13
C ILE A 14 -8.00 -24.03 -15.68
N ILE A 15 -6.97 -23.97 -16.53
CA ILE A 15 -5.64 -23.42 -16.15
C ILE A 15 -5.62 -21.88 -16.16
N PHE A 16 -6.55 -21.22 -16.85
CA PHE A 16 -6.62 -19.75 -16.90
C PHE A 16 -7.38 -19.08 -15.74
N ASN A 17 -7.90 -19.87 -14.80
CA ASN A 17 -8.38 -19.37 -13.50
C ASN A 17 -7.34 -19.57 -12.39
N LEU A 18 -6.05 -19.66 -12.74
CA LEU A 18 -5.00 -19.37 -11.78
C LEU A 18 -5.04 -17.87 -11.51
N CYS A 19 -5.83 -17.51 -10.50
CA CYS A 19 -5.77 -16.25 -9.78
C CYS A 19 -4.29 -15.93 -9.56
N PHE A 20 -3.72 -15.04 -10.38
CA PHE A 20 -2.32 -14.66 -10.25
C PHE A 20 -2.20 -13.96 -8.90
N ALA A 21 -1.69 -14.67 -7.89
CA ALA A 21 -1.29 -14.07 -6.64
C ALA A 21 -0.22 -13.02 -6.99
N GLN A 22 -0.62 -11.76 -6.93
CA GLN A 22 0.22 -10.65 -7.36
C GLN A 22 1.52 -10.69 -6.57
N GLN A 23 2.65 -10.86 -7.27
CA GLN A 23 3.96 -10.87 -6.65
C GLN A 23 4.49 -9.43 -6.61
N PRO A 24 5.19 -9.02 -5.54
CA PRO A 24 5.92 -7.76 -5.55
C PRO A 24 6.92 -7.74 -6.71
N ALA A 25 7.11 -6.56 -7.32
CA ALA A 25 8.12 -6.40 -8.36
C ALA A 25 9.55 -6.66 -7.83
N ASP A 26 9.77 -6.35 -6.54
CA ASP A 26 10.99 -6.69 -5.83
C ASP A 26 11.01 -8.18 -5.45
N ARG A 27 11.96 -8.93 -6.01
CA ARG A 27 12.17 -10.35 -5.71
C ARG A 27 12.64 -10.59 -4.26
N GLY A 28 13.19 -9.56 -3.61
CA GLY A 28 13.63 -9.59 -2.21
C GLY A 28 12.57 -9.20 -1.19
N ALA A 29 11.32 -8.94 -1.61
CA ALA A 29 10.25 -8.53 -0.71
C ALA A 29 10.05 -9.55 0.44
N ASN A 30 9.94 -9.04 1.67
CA ASN A 30 9.68 -9.90 2.83
C ASN A 30 8.24 -10.44 2.83
N GLU A 31 7.98 -11.46 3.67
CA GLU A 31 6.68 -12.12 3.74
C GLU A 31 5.53 -11.17 4.09
N LYS A 32 5.79 -10.17 4.95
CA LYS A 32 4.75 -9.22 5.34
C LYS A 32 4.37 -8.30 4.17
N THR A 33 5.33 -7.84 3.37
CA THR A 33 5.06 -7.10 2.14
C THR A 33 4.23 -7.92 1.15
N LYS A 34 4.55 -9.21 0.96
CA LYS A 34 3.78 -10.11 0.09
C LYS A 34 2.33 -10.28 0.57
N GLN A 35 2.13 -10.42 1.88
CA GLN A 35 0.80 -10.50 2.50
C GLN A 35 -0.01 -9.23 2.28
N ILE A 36 0.59 -8.04 2.49
CA ILE A 36 -0.09 -6.76 2.26
C ILE A 36 -0.47 -6.59 0.78
N LEU A 37 0.42 -6.91 -0.15
CA LEU A 37 0.09 -6.87 -1.57
C LEU A 37 -1.08 -7.79 -1.92
N THR A 38 -1.07 -9.02 -1.37
CA THR A 38 -2.17 -9.97 -1.56
C THR A 38 -3.49 -9.43 -1.01
N TYR A 39 -3.46 -8.83 0.18
CA TYR A 39 -4.63 -8.18 0.79
C TYR A 39 -5.18 -7.06 -0.10
N ILE A 40 -4.32 -6.14 -0.56
CA ILE A 40 -4.72 -5.02 -1.43
C ILE A 40 -5.31 -5.53 -2.75
N ALA A 41 -4.69 -6.54 -3.36
CA ALA A 41 -5.16 -7.13 -4.62
C ALA A 41 -6.57 -7.76 -4.53
N GLN A 42 -7.01 -8.14 -3.34
CA GLN A 42 -8.33 -8.73 -3.10
C GLN A 42 -9.44 -7.70 -2.83
N LEU A 43 -9.09 -6.44 -2.52
CA LEU A 43 -10.09 -5.42 -2.15
C LEU A 43 -11.15 -5.14 -3.23
N PRO A 44 -10.81 -5.07 -4.54
CA PRO A 44 -11.81 -4.79 -5.58
C PRO A 44 -12.91 -5.85 -5.65
N GLN A 45 -12.56 -7.13 -5.45
CA GLN A 45 -13.53 -8.24 -5.46
C GLN A 45 -14.49 -8.18 -4.27
N GLN A 46 -14.08 -7.50 -3.19
CA GLN A 46 -14.89 -7.29 -1.99
C GLN A 46 -15.69 -5.97 -2.05
N GLY A 47 -15.51 -5.16 -3.09
CA GLY A 47 -16.09 -3.82 -3.16
C GLY A 47 -15.55 -2.87 -2.08
N LYS A 48 -14.31 -3.08 -1.62
CA LYS A 48 -13.70 -2.29 -0.54
C LYS A 48 -12.62 -1.35 -1.06
N VAL A 49 -12.43 -0.24 -0.34
CA VAL A 49 -11.37 0.74 -0.59
C VAL A 49 -10.68 1.08 0.73
N LEU A 50 -9.40 1.43 0.67
CA LEU A 50 -8.65 1.94 1.82
C LEU A 50 -8.75 3.46 1.84
N SER A 51 -9.17 4.02 2.97
CA SER A 51 -9.06 5.46 3.23
C SER A 51 -7.59 5.83 3.42
N GLY A 52 -7.20 7.03 2.98
CA GLY A 52 -5.83 7.50 3.13
C GLY A 52 -5.77 9.00 3.42
N GLN A 53 -4.76 9.41 4.18
CA GLN A 53 -4.51 10.81 4.52
C GLN A 53 -3.03 11.14 4.32
N PHE A 54 -2.76 12.23 3.59
CA PHE A 54 -1.42 12.80 3.50
C PHE A 54 -1.19 13.74 4.68
N ALA A 55 -0.14 13.48 5.47
CA ALA A 55 0.18 14.24 6.67
C ALA A 55 1.20 15.37 6.43
N GLY A 56 1.75 15.49 5.23
CA GLY A 56 2.67 16.58 4.88
C GLY A 56 4.10 16.13 4.63
N TYR A 57 4.99 17.12 4.55
CA TYR A 57 6.39 16.97 4.17
C TYR A 57 7.30 17.00 5.40
N SER A 58 8.24 16.08 5.50
CA SER A 58 9.24 16.02 6.57
C SER A 58 10.40 16.97 6.25
N PRO A 59 10.89 17.79 7.20
CA PRO A 59 10.35 18.07 8.53
C PRO A 59 9.41 19.31 8.54
N ASP A 60 9.00 19.80 7.38
CA ASP A 60 8.33 21.09 7.19
C ASP A 60 6.88 21.10 7.71
N THR A 61 5.98 20.38 7.03
CA THR A 61 4.53 20.43 7.31
C THR A 61 3.99 19.14 7.89
N PHE A 62 4.81 18.09 8.03
CA PHE A 62 4.37 16.80 8.54
C PHE A 62 3.71 16.93 9.92
N ASN A 63 2.43 16.59 10.00
CA ASN A 63 1.67 16.54 11.25
C ASN A 63 0.55 15.50 11.17
N THR A 64 0.21 14.89 12.30
CA THR A 64 -0.88 13.90 12.38
C THR A 64 -2.21 14.49 12.86
N GLN A 65 -2.31 15.81 13.02
CA GLN A 65 -3.52 16.45 13.55
C GLN A 65 -4.75 16.14 12.70
N GLN A 66 -4.61 16.13 11.37
CA GLN A 66 -5.72 15.81 10.48
C GLN A 66 -6.24 14.37 10.65
N ILE A 67 -5.38 13.44 11.09
CA ILE A 67 -5.80 12.06 11.41
C ILE A 67 -6.71 12.07 12.63
N ASP A 68 -6.33 12.81 13.68
CA ASP A 68 -7.09 12.91 14.91
C ASP A 68 -8.43 13.62 14.68
N GLU A 69 -8.46 14.63 13.81
CA GLU A 69 -9.69 15.31 13.39
C GLU A 69 -10.63 14.38 12.63
N ILE A 70 -10.12 13.58 11.67
CA ILE A 70 -10.91 12.57 10.96
C ILE A 70 -11.46 11.54 11.95
N ALA A 71 -10.65 11.06 12.88
CA ALA A 71 -11.08 10.11 13.90
C ALA A 71 -12.15 10.72 14.81
N GLY A 72 -12.00 11.98 15.22
CA GLY A 72 -12.98 12.69 16.04
C GLY A 72 -14.33 12.89 15.35
N GLN A 73 -14.32 13.10 14.03
CA GLN A 73 -15.55 13.32 13.25
C GLN A 73 -16.23 12.03 12.79
N THR A 74 -15.46 10.99 12.48
CA THR A 74 -15.97 9.77 11.83
C THR A 74 -15.97 8.55 12.74
N GLY A 75 -15.27 8.61 13.87
CA GLY A 75 -14.98 7.45 14.72
C GLY A 75 -14.00 6.45 14.08
N GLN A 76 -13.36 6.79 12.96
CA GLN A 76 -12.47 5.91 12.20
C GLN A 76 -11.15 6.60 11.87
N VAL A 77 -10.06 5.84 11.88
CA VAL A 77 -8.71 6.30 11.48
C VAL A 77 -8.47 5.90 10.02
N PRO A 78 -7.90 6.78 9.17
CA PRO A 78 -7.48 6.42 7.81
C PRO A 78 -6.58 5.19 7.79
N ALA A 79 -6.84 4.25 6.88
CA ALA A 79 -6.03 3.05 6.76
C ALA A 79 -4.60 3.38 6.32
N ILE A 80 -4.39 4.34 5.42
CA ILE A 80 -3.07 4.72 4.91
C ILE A 80 -2.66 6.11 5.41
N LEU A 81 -1.45 6.22 5.95
CA LEU A 81 -0.81 7.50 6.29
C LEU A 81 0.37 7.79 5.36
N GLY A 82 0.33 8.94 4.69
CA GLY A 82 1.41 9.41 3.82
C GLY A 82 2.28 10.48 4.46
N CYS A 83 3.60 10.38 4.27
CA CYS A 83 4.58 11.43 4.52
C CYS A 83 5.45 11.57 3.27
N ASP A 84 5.86 12.79 2.94
CA ASP A 84 6.88 13.03 1.91
C ASP A 84 8.21 13.38 2.59
N TYR A 85 9.31 12.72 2.23
CA TYR A 85 10.63 13.00 2.80
C TYR A 85 11.31 14.22 2.18
N ALA A 86 10.84 14.73 1.04
CA ALA A 86 11.54 15.74 0.27
C ALA A 86 10.74 17.04 0.20
N CYS A 87 11.28 18.09 0.84
CA CYS A 87 10.78 19.46 0.63
C CYS A 87 11.46 20.07 -0.60
N GLY A 88 11.11 19.60 -1.80
CA GLY A 88 11.84 19.91 -3.05
C GLY A 88 11.93 21.39 -3.44
N TRP A 89 11.14 22.27 -2.81
CA TRP A 89 11.24 23.73 -2.94
C TRP A 89 12.31 24.37 -2.05
N ASN A 90 12.84 23.66 -1.05
CA ASN A 90 13.84 24.18 -0.14
C ASN A 90 15.24 24.14 -0.77
N TYR A 91 16.04 25.16 -0.47
CA TYR A 91 17.46 25.16 -0.82
C TYR A 91 18.30 24.63 0.36
N LYS A 92 19.06 23.57 0.13
CA LYS A 92 20.10 23.08 1.04
C LYS A 92 21.36 22.76 0.27
N SER A 93 22.51 22.99 0.91
CA SER A 93 23.81 22.64 0.36
C SER A 93 24.55 21.70 1.31
N PRO A 94 24.91 20.49 0.86
CA PRO A 94 24.54 19.85 -0.40
C PRO A 94 23.05 19.40 -0.48
N PRO A 95 22.49 19.16 -1.70
CA PRO A 95 21.05 18.96 -1.92
C PRO A 95 20.41 17.77 -1.20
N GLN A 96 21.17 16.72 -0.86
CA GLN A 96 20.64 15.57 -0.11
C GLN A 96 20.10 15.94 1.28
N TYR A 97 20.49 17.09 1.83
CA TYR A 97 19.95 17.60 3.09
C TYR A 97 18.52 18.15 2.98
N ILE A 98 17.93 18.13 1.78
CA ILE A 98 16.49 18.34 1.58
C ILE A 98 15.69 17.11 2.04
N ILE A 99 16.31 15.93 2.05
CA ILE A 99 15.66 14.69 2.44
C ILE A 99 15.69 14.54 3.96
N ASP A 100 14.52 14.37 4.56
CA ASP A 100 14.35 14.17 5.99
C ASP A 100 13.44 12.98 6.27
N TYR A 101 13.79 12.22 7.31
CA TYR A 101 13.13 10.96 7.64
C TYR A 101 12.45 10.99 9.01
N THR A 102 12.34 12.16 9.65
CA THR A 102 11.86 12.26 11.04
C THR A 102 10.42 11.82 11.21
N CYS A 103 9.58 11.93 10.16
CA CYS A 103 8.22 11.37 10.15
C CYS A 103 8.15 9.84 10.25
N ASN A 104 9.27 9.10 10.11
CA ASN A 104 9.30 7.64 10.26
C ASN A 104 8.76 7.14 11.60
N SER A 105 8.93 7.90 12.68
CA SER A 105 8.41 7.53 13.99
C SER A 105 6.89 7.38 13.96
N ALA A 106 6.21 8.36 13.36
CA ALA A 106 4.75 8.35 13.18
C ALA A 106 4.30 7.27 12.19
N LEU A 107 5.01 7.09 11.06
CA LEU A 107 4.68 6.03 10.09
C LEU A 107 4.78 4.62 10.71
N LYS A 108 5.84 4.36 11.49
CA LYS A 108 6.01 3.08 12.19
C LYS A 108 4.95 2.87 13.26
N GLU A 109 4.52 3.93 13.93
CA GLU A 109 3.45 3.86 14.92
C GLU A 109 2.09 3.58 14.27
N HIS A 110 1.80 4.22 13.12
CA HIS A 110 0.60 3.96 12.32
C HIS A 110 0.52 2.51 11.87
N TRP A 111 1.64 1.97 11.35
CA TRP A 111 1.77 0.56 10.99
C TRP A 111 1.49 -0.39 12.17
N LYS A 112 2.02 -0.11 13.36
CA LYS A 112 1.77 -0.93 14.56
C LYS A 112 0.30 -0.95 14.98
N LYS A 113 -0.44 0.11 14.66
CA LYS A 113 -1.88 0.24 14.93
C LYS A 113 -2.77 -0.40 13.86
N GLY A 114 -2.18 -1.00 12.83
CA GLY A 114 -2.90 -1.72 11.77
C GLY A 114 -3.27 -0.87 10.56
N GLY A 115 -2.68 0.32 10.43
CA GLY A 115 -2.65 1.05 9.17
C GLY A 115 -1.42 0.75 8.31
#